data_AF-A0AAJ5VYI9-F1
#
_entry.id   AF-A0AAJ5VYI9-F1
#
_cell.length_a   1.000
_cell.length_b   1.000
_cell.length_c   1.000
_cell.angle_alpha   90.00
_cell.angle_beta   90.00
_cell.angle_gamma   90.00
#
_symmetry.space_group_name_H-M   'P 1'
#
loop_
_entity.id
_entity.type
_entity.pdbx_description
1 polymer ?
#
loop_
_entity_poly.entity_id
_entity_poly.type
_entity_poly.pdbx_seq_one_letter_code
_entity_poly.pdbx_strand_id
1 'polypeptide(L)' 'MSRTYKVIDLRSTIIDPEPMMVTASTPEEAVRLQLDLELVRAGERGDLLARVYWTERSGVTNMVRLYRRVRGTA' A
#
# COMPACT_ATOMS: atom_id res chain seq x y z
N MET A 1 12.60 0.77 -12.15
CA MET A 1 11.44 0.56 -13.04
C MET A 1 10.19 0.92 -12.26
N SER A 2 9.38 1.86 -12.75
CA SER A 2 8.11 2.22 -12.11
C SER A 2 6.97 1.28 -12.56
N ARG A 3 5.97 1.12 -11.69
CA ARG A 3 4.76 0.34 -11.92
C ARG A 3 3.55 1.12 -11.43
N THR A 4 2.38 0.75 -11.91
CA THR A 4 1.12 1.32 -11.47
C THR A 4 0.53 0.45 -10.35
N TYR A 5 0.22 1.09 -9.23
CA TYR A 5 -0.29 0.46 -8.03
C TYR A 5 -1.68 0.97 -7.71
N LYS A 6 -2.54 0.06 -7.24
CA LYS A 6 -3.82 0.38 -6.62
C LYS A 6 -3.62 0.34 -5.12
N VAL A 7 -3.78 1.47 -4.44
CA VAL A 7 -3.69 1.56 -2.98
C VAL A 7 -5.09 1.55 -2.39
N ILE A 8 -5.31 0.63 -1.44
CA ILE A 8 -6.51 0.59 -0.61
C ILE A 8 -6.14 1.07 0.78
N ASP A 9 -6.72 2.21 1.19
CA ASP A 9 -6.63 2.71 2.56
C ASP A 9 -7.58 1.91 3.46
N LEU A 10 -7.04 1.24 4.47
CA LEU A 10 -7.82 0.46 5.43
C LEU A 10 -8.17 1.23 6.71
N ARG A 11 -7.76 2.50 6.81
CA ARG A 11 -8.15 3.42 7.89
C ARG A 11 -9.54 4.02 7.64
N SER A 12 -9.93 4.11 6.37
CA SER A 12 -11.24 4.62 5.97
C SER A 12 -12.32 3.55 6.15
N THR A 13 -13.49 3.96 6.64
CA THR A 13 -14.70 3.13 6.64
C THR A 13 -15.46 3.21 5.31
N ILE A 14 -15.04 4.10 4.42
CA ILE A 14 -15.62 4.30 3.09
C ILE A 14 -14.84 3.46 2.09
N ILE A 15 -15.55 2.57 1.40
CA ILE A 15 -15.01 1.81 0.28
C ILE A 15 -15.11 2.69 -0.97
N ASP A 16 -13.96 3.10 -1.49
CA ASP A 16 -13.86 3.75 -2.79
C ASP A 16 -14.02 2.69 -3.91
N PRO A 17 -15.07 2.76 -4.75
CA PRO A 17 -15.25 1.83 -5.87
C PRO A 17 -14.19 2.01 -6.96
N GLU A 18 -13.56 3.20 -7.06
CA GLU A 18 -12.60 3.55 -8.10
C GLU A 18 -11.31 4.13 -7.50
N PRO A 19 -10.58 3.32 -6.71
CA PRO A 19 -9.39 3.81 -6.02
C PRO A 19 -8.34 4.27 -7.03
N MET A 20 -7.81 5.46 -6.78
CA MET A 20 -6.79 6.09 -7.60
C MET A 20 -5.60 5.15 -7.84
N MET A 21 -5.16 5.11 -9.10
CA MET A 21 -3.99 4.36 -9.55
C MET A 21 -2.75 5.26 -9.49
N VAL A 22 -1.69 4.80 -8.83
CA VAL A 22 -0.47 5.59 -8.58
C VAL A 22 0.73 4.93 -9.23
N THR A 23 1.47 5.70 -10.04
CA THR A 23 2.74 5.23 -10.61
C THR A 23 3.89 5.51 -9.64
N ALA A 24 4.58 4.45 -9.21
CA ALA A 24 5.70 4.55 -8.26
C ALA A 24 6.75 3.46 -8.54
N SER A 25 7.92 3.55 -7.90
CA SER A 25 8.97 2.53 -8.00
C SER A 25 8.71 1.34 -7.07
N THR A 26 8.02 1.57 -5.94
CA THR A 26 7.69 0.54 -4.95
C THR A 26 6.25 0.69 -4.43
N PRO A 27 5.65 -0.39 -3.89
CA PRO A 27 4.37 -0.31 -3.17
C PRO A 27 4.37 0.69 -2.00
N GLU A 28 5.49 0.77 -1.26
CA GLU A 28 5.68 1.70 -0.16
C GLU A 28 5.66 3.16 -0.65
N GLU A 29 6.34 3.44 -1.76
CA GLU A 29 6.32 4.76 -2.38
C GLU A 29 4.93 5.13 -2.88
N ALA A 30 4.18 4.18 -3.45
CA ALA A 30 2.80 4.42 -3.88
C ALA A 30 1.90 4.87 -2.71
N VAL A 31 2.02 4.22 -1.54
CA VAL A 31 1.31 4.67 -0.33
C VAL A 31 1.77 6.05 0.12
N ARG A 32 3.08 6.30 0.14
CA ARG A 32 3.62 7.62 0.51
C ARG A 32 3.06 8.72 -0.37
N LEU A 33 2.97 8.49 -1.69
CA LEU A 33 2.45 9.48 -2.64
C LEU A 33 0.95 9.72 -2.51
N GLN A 34 0.16 8.68 -2.17
CA GLN A 34 -1.30 8.78 -2.13
C GLN A 34 -1.87 9.19 -0.78
N LEU A 35 -1.30 8.62 0.30
CA LEU A 35 -1.85 8.73 1.66
C LEU A 35 -0.96 9.55 2.59
N ASP A 36 0.22 9.98 2.11
CA ASP A 36 1.24 10.68 2.89
C ASP A 36 1.66 9.89 4.15
N LEU A 37 1.84 8.57 3.99
CA LEU A 37 2.21 7.65 5.06
C LEU A 37 3.50 6.88 4.75
N GLU A 38 4.34 6.71 5.77
CA GLU A 38 5.46 5.77 5.75
C GLU A 38 5.05 4.42 6.36
N LEU A 39 4.84 3.42 5.52
CA LEU A 39 4.47 2.06 5.93
C LEU A 39 5.53 1.04 5.52
N VAL A 40 5.50 -0.13 6.18
CA VAL A 40 6.45 -1.23 5.99
C VAL A 40 5.72 -2.56 5.76
N ARG A 41 6.38 -3.57 5.18
CA ARG A 41 5.78 -4.90 4.95
C ARG A 41 5.78 -5.83 6.17
N ALA A 42 6.49 -5.46 7.22
CA ALA A 42 6.59 -6.22 8.46
C ALA A 42 5.82 -5.49 9.57
N GLY A 43 4.84 -6.16 10.15
CA GLY A 43 4.03 -5.62 11.23
C GLY A 43 3.00 -6.61 11.70
N GLU A 44 2.27 -6.23 12.75
CA GLU A 44 1.22 -7.04 13.33
C GLU A 44 -0.15 -6.67 12.76
N ARG A 45 -1.14 -7.55 12.94
CA ARG A 45 -2.49 -7.34 12.41
C ARG A 45 -3.10 -6.00 12.83
N GLY A 46 -2.83 -5.53 14.04
CA GLY A 46 -3.34 -4.25 14.57
C GLY A 46 -2.73 -3.01 13.88
N ASP A 47 -1.59 -3.16 13.22
CA ASP A 47 -0.90 -2.07 12.52
C ASP A 47 -1.18 -2.06 11.02
N LEU A 48 -2.07 -2.91 10.51
CA LEU A 48 -2.37 -2.98 9.08
C LEU A 48 -3.14 -1.74 8.62
N LEU A 49 -2.51 -0.89 7.79
CA LEU A 49 -3.11 0.37 7.35
C LEU A 49 -3.41 0.43 5.85
N ALA A 50 -2.73 -0.37 5.02
CA ALA A 50 -3.00 -0.38 3.58
C ALA A 50 -2.80 -1.75 2.92
N ARG A 51 -3.49 -1.96 1.80
CA ARG A 51 -3.18 -3.02 0.83
C ARG A 51 -2.83 -2.39 -0.50
N VAL A 52 -1.76 -2.86 -1.12
CA VAL A 52 -1.29 -2.35 -2.40
C VAL A 52 -1.29 -3.47 -3.41
N TYR A 53 -2.02 -3.27 -4.51
CA TYR A 53 -2.16 -4.22 -5.60
C TYR A 53 -1.44 -3.72 -6.84
N TRP A 54 -0.90 -4.64 -7.64
CA TRP A 54 -0.44 -4.34 -9.00
C TRP A 54 -0.59 -5.59 -9.88
N THR A 55 -0.82 -5.37 -11.18
CA THR A 55 -0.90 -6.45 -12.16
C THR A 55 0.37 -6.45 -12.99
N GLU A 56 1.03 -7.60 -13.09
CA GLU A 56 2.19 -7.77 -13.95
C GLU A 56 1.77 -7.92 -15.41
N ARG A 57 2.72 -7.77 -16.35
CA ARG A 57 2.45 -7.96 -17.78
C ARG A 57 1.93 -9.36 -18.11
N SER A 58 2.25 -10.35 -17.27
CA SER A 58 1.73 -11.72 -17.35
C SER A 58 0.25 -11.85 -16.98
N GLY A 59 -0.39 -10.78 -16.50
CA GLY A 59 -1.76 -10.80 -15.98
C GLY A 59 -1.87 -11.23 -14.52
N VAL A 60 -0.77 -11.65 -13.90
CA VAL A 60 -0.76 -12.03 -12.48
C VAL A 60 -0.92 -10.78 -11.60
N THR A 61 -1.94 -10.79 -10.76
CA THR A 61 -2.16 -9.72 -9.77
C THR A 61 -1.46 -10.07 -8.47
N ASN A 62 -0.61 -9.16 -8.03
CA ASN A 62 0.11 -9.24 -6.77
C ASN A 62 -0.49 -8.29 -5.75
N MET A 63 -0.28 -8.59 -4.47
CA MET A 63 -0.72 -7.75 -3.37
C MET A 63 0.26 -7.81 -2.21
N VAL A 64 0.56 -6.64 -1.63
CA VAL A 64 1.27 -6.55 -0.34
C VAL A 64 0.42 -5.83 0.69
N ARG A 65 0.59 -6.27 1.93
CA ARG A 65 0.07 -5.59 3.12
C ARG A 65 1.14 -4.63 3.63
N LEU A 66 0.71 -3.42 3.97
CA LEU A 66 1.58 -2.41 4.53
C LEU A 66 1.05 -1.98 5.90
N TYR A 67 1.97 -2.00 6.85
CA TYR A 67 1.73 -1.81 8.26
C TYR A 67 2.38 -0.51 8.73
N ARG A 68 1.81 0.08 9.77
CA ARG A 68 2.44 1.18 10.50
C ARG A 68 3.84 0.74 10.93
N ARG A 69 4.83 1.60 10.66
CA ARG A 69 6.17 1.40 11.20
C ARG A 69 6.13 1.60 12.71
N VAL A 70 6.19 0.50 13.46
CA VAL A 70 6.43 0.58 14.90
C VAL A 70 7.87 1.05 15.07
N ARG A 71 8.07 2.27 15.59
CA ARG A 71 9.39 2.66 16.07
C ARG A 71 9.72 1.69 17.20
N GLY A 72 10.74 0.85 17.02
CA GLY A 72 11.28 0.07 18.12
C GLY A 72 11.51 1.02 19.29
N THR A 73 10.93 0.71 20.45
CA THR A 73 11.30 1.35 21.70
C THR A 73 12.81 1.15 21.91
N ALA A 74 13.54 2.27 21.91
CA ALA A 74 14.91 2.48 22.40
C ALA A 74 15.98 1.45 21.99
#